data_AF-A0A1W9UP45-F1
#
_entry.id   AF-A0A1W9UP45-F1
#
_cell.length_a   1.000
_cell.length_b   1.000
_cell.length_c   1.000
_cell.angle_alpha   90.00
_cell.angle_beta   90.00
_cell.angle_gamma   90.00
#
_symmetry.space_group_name_H-M   'P 1'
#
loop_
_entity.id
_entity.type
_entity.pdbx_description
1 polymer ?
#
loop_
_entity_poly.entity_id
_entity_poly.type
_entity_poly.pdbx_seq_one_letter_code
_entity_poly.pdbx_strand_id
1 'polypeptide(L)'
;MRKKLELQADRIEAVLSAHNAPGRVTGGAVTPRWVRFQVIPAVGTKLSKVRNLADELAITLNVPQVRVSRRGAAVAIEIARDDPQPVRLLPLLSQLADAPPPVTATLGLAEDGAPLLIRLPSPDVAHILVAGTTGSGKTILLRTMVLSLAMGHKPRDLALVLLDPRGGAAFGDLAGLPHLARSVILDTNEATEALYSLVRLMEKRDAEQVNTPPVVVVIDELADLLMTGGAATQEALTRLTQRGRGAGIHIVAATQKPTAAVLGPLVKANFPVRLVGKVVNASDARTASGLSGTGAERLAGRGDFVAVAEGRTIRFQVAHVSPDEVAAELTARGWEVAPTVALTPPKPEAEVKVILPSIVIEPEQTKVEVMVDRLGKLGWDPRESYRAAARALGEAEGGRRFALVREAVNSLRNATASPLPDDKNGGNGRKNTFSGGSDSTLPVSTPPDWVSAYLAQAGDLVRVGGM
;
A
#
# COMPACT_ATOMS: atom_id res chain seq x y z
N MET A 1 -40.03 -4.44 -4.17
CA MET A 1 -39.22 -4.40 -2.92
C MET A 1 -39.98 -4.95 -1.71
N ARG A 2 -40.89 -4.20 -1.08
CA ARG A 2 -41.51 -4.50 0.23
C ARG A 2 -41.92 -5.97 0.47
N LYS A 3 -42.83 -6.53 -0.33
CA LYS A 3 -43.29 -7.93 -0.19
C LYS A 3 -42.17 -8.99 -0.16
N LYS A 4 -41.06 -8.74 -0.87
CA LYS A 4 -39.89 -9.63 -0.87
C LYS A 4 -39.14 -9.54 0.47
N LEU A 5 -38.97 -8.33 0.99
CA LEU A 5 -38.29 -8.10 2.27
C LEU A 5 -39.07 -8.70 3.44
N GLU A 6 -40.40 -8.57 3.42
CA GLU A 6 -41.31 -9.22 4.37
C GLU A 6 -41.15 -10.75 4.32
N LEU A 7 -41.24 -11.36 3.12
CA LEU A 7 -41.00 -12.81 2.95
C LEU A 7 -39.59 -13.28 3.37
N GLN A 8 -38.56 -12.44 3.17
CA GLN A 8 -37.21 -12.74 3.62
C GLN A 8 -37.07 -12.64 5.15
N ALA A 9 -37.77 -11.70 5.79
CA ALA A 9 -37.85 -11.61 7.24
C ALA A 9 -38.55 -12.84 7.84
N ASP A 10 -39.70 -13.24 7.29
CA ASP A 10 -40.44 -14.44 7.73
C ASP A 10 -39.58 -15.70 7.63
N ARG A 11 -38.83 -15.86 6.53
CA ARG A 11 -37.87 -16.96 6.33
C ARG A 11 -36.72 -16.95 7.34
N ILE A 12 -36.17 -15.77 7.66
CA ILE A 12 -35.15 -15.62 8.70
C ILE A 12 -35.71 -16.12 10.03
N GLU A 13 -36.89 -15.64 10.45
CA GLU A 13 -37.50 -16.06 11.72
C GLU A 13 -37.81 -17.57 11.75
N ALA A 14 -38.30 -18.14 10.64
CA ALA A 14 -38.59 -19.56 10.53
C ALA A 14 -37.33 -20.43 10.73
N VAL A 15 -36.21 -20.11 10.06
CA VAL A 15 -34.93 -20.83 10.23
C VAL A 15 -34.40 -20.69 11.67
N LEU A 16 -34.43 -19.48 12.22
CA LEU A 16 -34.01 -19.23 13.60
C LEU A 16 -34.84 -20.03 14.62
N SER A 17 -36.15 -20.12 14.41
CA SER A 17 -37.05 -20.91 15.25
C SER A 17 -36.79 -22.42 15.11
N ALA A 18 -36.68 -22.94 13.89
CA ALA A 18 -36.43 -24.36 13.62
C ALA A 18 -35.14 -24.88 14.30
N HIS A 19 -34.12 -24.02 14.40
CA HIS A 19 -32.83 -24.37 15.01
C HIS A 19 -32.71 -24.06 16.50
N ASN A 20 -33.82 -23.81 17.20
CA ASN A 20 -33.82 -23.45 18.62
C ASN A 20 -32.94 -22.21 18.91
N ALA A 21 -32.93 -21.23 18.02
CA ALA A 21 -32.26 -19.94 18.17
C ALA A 21 -33.23 -18.76 17.91
N PRO A 22 -34.46 -18.78 18.48
CA PRO A 22 -35.54 -17.90 18.07
C PRO A 22 -35.19 -16.42 18.23
N GLY A 23 -35.69 -15.61 17.29
CA GLY A 23 -35.55 -14.16 17.29
C GLY A 23 -36.57 -13.53 16.35
N ARG A 24 -36.85 -12.24 16.53
CA ARG A 24 -37.79 -11.46 15.70
C ARG A 24 -37.05 -10.42 14.87
N VAL A 25 -37.41 -10.30 13.60
CA VAL A 25 -36.97 -9.22 12.72
C VAL A 25 -37.80 -7.97 13.04
N THR A 26 -37.20 -7.01 13.74
CA THR A 26 -37.91 -5.78 14.17
C THR A 26 -37.76 -4.61 13.20
N GLY A 27 -37.03 -4.81 12.10
CA GLY A 27 -36.77 -3.77 11.10
C GLY A 27 -35.54 -4.09 10.27
N GLY A 28 -35.01 -3.06 9.60
CA GLY A 28 -33.84 -3.21 8.75
C GLY A 28 -33.47 -1.94 8.01
N ALA A 29 -32.43 -2.04 7.18
CA ALA A 29 -31.99 -0.98 6.28
C ALA A 29 -31.64 -1.57 4.92
N VAL A 30 -32.06 -0.90 3.84
CA VAL A 30 -31.63 -1.20 2.47
C VAL A 30 -30.52 -0.21 2.13
N THR A 31 -29.29 -0.71 1.98
CA THR A 31 -28.17 0.09 1.48
C THR A 31 -28.08 -0.06 -0.05
N PRO A 32 -27.16 0.63 -0.74
CA PRO A 32 -26.90 0.41 -2.16
C PRO A 32 -26.52 -1.04 -2.50
N ARG A 33 -25.92 -1.79 -1.58
CA ARG A 33 -25.31 -3.12 -1.84
C ARG A 33 -25.90 -4.26 -1.02
N TRP A 34 -26.43 -3.98 0.16
CA TRP A 34 -26.90 -4.97 1.13
C TRP A 34 -28.33 -4.67 1.56
N VAL A 35 -29.06 -5.72 1.92
CA VAL A 35 -30.21 -5.61 2.81
C VAL A 35 -29.76 -6.10 4.18
N ARG A 36 -29.92 -5.26 5.21
CA ARG A 36 -29.68 -5.61 6.60
C ARG A 36 -31.02 -5.79 7.30
N PHE A 37 -31.27 -6.98 7.83
CA PHE A 37 -32.35 -7.25 8.78
C PHE A 37 -31.83 -7.10 10.21
N GLN A 38 -32.60 -6.43 11.05
CA GLN A 38 -32.32 -6.28 12.47
C GLN A 38 -33.14 -7.31 13.25
N VAL A 39 -32.46 -8.30 13.81
CA VAL A 39 -33.06 -9.37 14.62
C VAL A 39 -32.82 -9.12 16.10
N ILE A 40 -33.88 -9.11 16.89
CA ILE A 40 -33.78 -9.21 18.35
C ILE A 40 -33.87 -10.70 18.71
N PRO A 41 -32.79 -11.33 19.20
CA PRO A 41 -32.80 -12.72 19.61
C PRO A 41 -33.54 -12.87 20.95
N ALA A 42 -34.16 -14.03 21.18
CA ALA A 42 -34.75 -14.37 22.47
C ALA A 42 -33.68 -14.49 23.56
N VAL A 43 -34.06 -14.20 24.81
CA VAL A 43 -33.17 -14.30 25.99
C VAL A 43 -32.53 -15.69 26.06
N GLY A 44 -31.20 -15.71 26.25
CA GLY A 44 -30.40 -16.94 26.28
C GLY A 44 -29.87 -17.42 24.92
N THR A 45 -30.36 -16.89 23.79
CA THR A 45 -29.84 -17.25 22.46
C THR A 45 -28.42 -16.70 22.25
N LYS A 46 -27.44 -17.60 22.15
CA LYS A 46 -26.04 -17.23 21.94
C LYS A 46 -25.81 -16.72 20.51
N LEU A 47 -25.10 -15.58 20.36
CA LEU A 47 -24.72 -15.02 19.05
C LEU A 47 -23.96 -16.03 18.17
N SER A 48 -23.11 -16.87 18.75
CA SER A 48 -22.41 -17.93 18.03
C SER A 48 -23.37 -18.92 17.35
N LYS A 49 -24.50 -19.23 17.99
CA LYS A 49 -25.52 -20.11 17.41
C LYS A 49 -26.14 -19.50 16.16
N VAL A 50 -26.52 -18.22 16.21
CA VAL A 50 -27.05 -17.50 15.04
C VAL A 50 -26.00 -17.36 13.92
N ARG A 51 -24.73 -17.12 14.28
CA ARG A 51 -23.62 -17.10 13.31
C ARG A 51 -23.40 -18.43 12.59
N ASN A 52 -23.57 -19.55 13.29
CA ASN A 52 -23.42 -20.88 12.71
C ASN A 52 -24.56 -21.25 11.73
N LEU A 53 -25.68 -20.52 11.73
CA LEU A 53 -26.79 -20.70 10.78
C LEU A 53 -26.62 -19.89 9.49
N ALA A 54 -25.48 -19.22 9.28
CA ALA A 54 -25.28 -18.34 8.12
C ALA A 54 -25.47 -19.05 6.77
N ASP A 55 -24.96 -20.28 6.62
CA ASP A 55 -25.06 -21.01 5.35
C ASP A 55 -26.48 -21.53 5.10
N GLU A 56 -27.22 -21.93 6.14
CA GLU A 56 -28.60 -22.37 6.02
C GLU A 56 -29.58 -21.21 5.78
N LEU A 57 -29.31 -20.05 6.39
CA LEU A 57 -29.97 -18.80 6.05
C LEU A 57 -29.70 -18.43 4.58
N ALA A 58 -28.47 -18.64 4.09
CA ALA A 58 -28.11 -18.35 2.70
C ALA A 58 -28.88 -19.23 1.71
N ILE A 59 -28.95 -20.54 1.98
CA ILE A 59 -29.75 -21.50 1.20
C ILE A 59 -31.24 -21.10 1.23
N THR A 60 -31.82 -20.87 2.41
CA THR A 60 -33.26 -20.58 2.57
C THR A 60 -33.67 -19.26 1.92
N LEU A 61 -32.79 -18.25 1.95
CA LEU A 61 -33.01 -16.94 1.32
C LEU A 61 -32.64 -16.93 -0.17
N ASN A 62 -32.05 -18.02 -0.68
CA ASN A 62 -31.48 -18.16 -2.02
C ASN A 62 -30.49 -17.02 -2.37
N VAL A 63 -29.51 -16.81 -1.48
CA VAL A 63 -28.44 -15.82 -1.65
C VAL A 63 -27.07 -16.48 -1.54
N PRO A 64 -26.01 -15.94 -2.19
CA PRO A 64 -24.68 -16.59 -2.18
C PRO A 64 -24.04 -16.71 -0.80
N GLN A 65 -24.40 -15.83 0.14
CA GLN A 65 -23.91 -15.82 1.51
C GLN A 65 -24.76 -14.91 2.40
N VAL A 66 -24.72 -15.16 3.71
CA VAL A 66 -25.30 -14.31 4.76
C VAL A 66 -24.18 -13.92 5.74
N ARG A 67 -24.14 -12.65 6.15
CA ARG A 67 -23.24 -12.18 7.22
C ARG A 67 -24.04 -11.93 8.50
N VAL A 68 -23.54 -12.44 9.63
CA VAL A 68 -24.17 -12.30 10.95
C VAL A 68 -23.25 -11.54 11.91
N SER A 69 -23.62 -10.30 12.23
CA SER A 69 -22.87 -9.41 13.14
C SER A 69 -23.72 -8.96 14.34
N ARG A 70 -23.09 -8.42 15.39
CA ARG A 70 -23.78 -7.83 16.54
C ARG A 70 -23.85 -6.32 16.37
N ARG A 71 -25.01 -5.72 16.61
CA ARG A 71 -25.20 -4.26 16.67
C ARG A 71 -26.00 -3.91 17.92
N GLY A 72 -25.31 -3.47 18.97
CA GLY A 72 -25.90 -3.19 20.28
C GLY A 72 -26.51 -4.43 20.92
N ALA A 73 -27.82 -4.39 21.19
CA ALA A 73 -28.62 -5.51 21.68
C ALA A 73 -29.13 -6.45 20.57
N ALA A 74 -29.05 -6.03 19.29
CA ALA A 74 -29.56 -6.79 18.16
C ALA A 74 -28.47 -7.57 17.42
N VAL A 75 -28.91 -8.55 16.64
CA VAL A 75 -28.13 -9.26 15.63
C VAL A 75 -28.49 -8.68 14.26
N ALA A 76 -27.48 -8.28 13.49
CA ALA A 76 -27.67 -7.87 12.11
C ALA A 76 -27.43 -9.07 11.19
N ILE A 77 -28.42 -9.37 10.35
CA ILE A 77 -28.36 -10.38 9.29
C ILE A 77 -28.30 -9.62 7.97
N GLU A 78 -27.16 -9.68 7.29
CA GLU A 78 -26.88 -8.93 6.06
C GLU A 78 -26.81 -9.87 4.87
N ILE A 79 -27.59 -9.56 3.83
CA ILE A 79 -27.60 -10.28 2.56
C ILE A 79 -27.23 -9.34 1.41
N ALA A 80 -26.67 -9.89 0.33
CA ALA A 80 -26.47 -9.15 -0.90
C ALA A 80 -27.82 -8.74 -1.51
N ARG A 81 -27.86 -7.53 -2.08
CA ARG A 81 -29.01 -7.02 -2.82
C ARG A 81 -28.97 -7.51 -4.28
N ASP A 82 -30.12 -7.93 -4.82
CA ASP A 82 -30.27 -8.42 -6.21
C ASP A 82 -29.95 -7.36 -7.26
N ASP A 83 -30.33 -6.11 -6.98
CA ASP A 83 -30.19 -4.92 -7.82
C ASP A 83 -29.18 -3.91 -7.23
N PRO A 84 -27.91 -4.29 -7.02
CA PRO A 84 -27.01 -3.54 -6.18
C PRO A 84 -26.50 -2.28 -6.91
N GLN A 85 -26.84 -1.12 -6.35
CA GLN A 85 -26.52 0.19 -6.89
C GLN A 85 -25.07 0.59 -6.60
N PRO A 86 -24.39 1.30 -7.53
CA PRO A 86 -23.08 1.87 -7.25
C PRO A 86 -23.20 3.02 -6.24
N VAL A 87 -22.28 3.09 -5.28
CA VAL A 87 -22.07 4.30 -4.48
C VAL A 87 -21.37 5.30 -5.40
N ARG A 88 -21.97 6.46 -5.68
CA ARG A 88 -21.39 7.48 -6.58
C ARG A 88 -20.60 8.51 -5.77
N LEU A 89 -19.39 8.86 -6.21
CA LEU A 89 -18.51 9.76 -5.44
C LEU A 89 -19.03 11.21 -5.41
N LEU A 90 -19.39 11.79 -6.56
CA LEU A 90 -19.78 13.21 -6.60
C LEU A 90 -21.03 13.51 -5.73
N PRO A 91 -22.12 12.70 -5.78
CA PRO A 91 -23.26 12.87 -4.89
C PRO A 91 -22.94 12.62 -3.41
N LEU A 92 -21.94 11.78 -3.12
CA LEU A 92 -21.48 11.52 -1.75
C LEU A 92 -20.68 12.72 -1.20
N LEU A 93 -19.85 13.36 -2.03
CA LEU A 93 -19.13 14.58 -1.65
C LEU A 93 -20.10 15.74 -1.39
N SER A 94 -21.17 15.88 -2.18
CA SER A 94 -22.20 16.92 -1.94
C SER A 94 -23.10 16.65 -0.72
N GLN A 95 -23.08 15.44 -0.14
CA GLN A 95 -23.77 15.13 1.12
C GLN A 95 -22.96 15.51 2.36
N LEU A 96 -21.67 15.82 2.21
CA LEU A 96 -20.86 16.33 3.30
C LEU A 96 -21.23 17.81 3.51
N ALA A 97 -22.08 18.07 4.51
CA ALA A 97 -22.61 19.40 4.79
C ALA A 97 -21.51 20.44 5.06
N ASP A 98 -20.44 20.02 5.72
CA ASP A 98 -19.21 20.79 5.92
C ASP A 98 -18.08 20.22 5.05
N ALA A 99 -17.17 21.09 4.61
CA ALA A 99 -15.93 20.66 3.99
C ALA A 99 -15.14 19.79 4.98
N PRO A 100 -14.70 18.57 4.58
CA PRO A 100 -13.97 17.69 5.48
C PRO A 100 -12.61 18.33 5.87
N PRO A 101 -12.01 17.94 7.02
CA PRO A 101 -10.73 18.46 7.45
C PRO A 101 -9.64 18.34 6.37
N PRO A 102 -8.63 19.22 6.33
CA PRO A 102 -7.60 19.17 5.29
C PRO A 102 -6.94 17.80 5.13
N VAL A 103 -6.69 17.44 3.88
CA VAL A 103 -6.08 16.17 3.43
C VAL A 103 -6.89 14.94 3.89
N THR A 104 -8.21 15.06 3.85
CA THR A 104 -9.15 13.95 4.11
C THR A 104 -9.72 13.43 2.79
N ALA A 105 -9.61 12.11 2.57
CA ALA A 105 -10.21 11.42 1.44
C ALA A 105 -11.54 10.77 1.84
N THR A 106 -12.58 10.98 1.04
CA THR A 106 -13.85 10.25 1.15
C THR A 106 -13.73 8.94 0.40
N LEU A 107 -13.97 7.82 1.10
CA LEU A 107 -13.75 6.47 0.55
C LEU A 107 -15.01 5.86 -0.05
N GLY A 108 -16.18 6.17 0.51
CA GLY A 108 -17.44 5.51 0.19
C GLY A 108 -18.40 5.47 1.37
N LEU A 109 -19.27 4.45 1.43
CA LEU A 109 -20.23 4.28 2.52
C LEU A 109 -19.88 3.10 3.41
N ALA A 110 -19.82 3.32 4.72
CA ALA A 110 -19.68 2.26 5.72
C ALA A 110 -20.92 1.34 5.76
N GLU A 111 -20.82 0.20 6.45
CA GLU A 111 -21.91 -0.78 6.55
C GLU A 111 -23.20 -0.19 7.17
N ASP A 112 -23.14 0.84 8.01
CA ASP A 112 -24.32 1.56 8.52
C ASP A 112 -24.99 2.46 7.48
N GLY A 113 -24.28 2.86 6.41
CA GLY A 113 -24.74 3.81 5.40
C GLY A 113 -24.16 5.21 5.57
N ALA A 114 -23.32 5.47 6.58
CA ALA A 114 -22.64 6.75 6.75
C ALA A 114 -21.45 6.90 5.77
N PRO A 115 -21.12 8.13 5.32
CA PRO A 115 -19.87 8.39 4.61
C PRO A 115 -18.66 7.95 5.44
N LEU A 116 -17.75 7.18 4.85
CA LEU A 116 -16.47 6.83 5.44
C LEU A 116 -15.39 7.75 4.88
N LEU A 117 -14.75 8.51 5.76
CA LEU A 117 -13.65 9.42 5.44
C LEU A 117 -12.36 8.96 6.12
N ILE A 118 -11.21 9.33 5.56
CA ILE A 118 -9.89 9.05 6.14
C ILE A 118 -8.96 10.26 6.03
N ARG A 119 -8.46 10.73 7.18
CA ARG A 119 -7.62 11.93 7.31
C ARG A 119 -6.15 11.57 7.35
N LEU A 120 -5.44 11.76 6.24
CA LEU A 120 -4.04 11.33 6.09
C LEU A 120 -3.06 11.93 7.13
N PRO A 121 -3.20 13.20 7.58
CA PRO A 121 -2.35 13.79 8.63
C PRO A 121 -2.52 13.19 10.03
N SER A 122 -3.58 12.42 10.29
CA SER A 122 -3.85 11.83 11.60
C SER A 122 -2.70 10.91 12.05
N PRO A 123 -2.27 10.93 13.33
CA PRO A 123 -1.25 10.01 13.85
C PRO A 123 -1.55 8.55 13.51
N ASP A 124 -2.82 8.16 13.65
CA ASP A 124 -3.29 6.78 13.53
C ASP A 124 -3.55 6.37 12.07
N VAL A 125 -3.38 7.32 11.13
CA VAL A 125 -3.49 7.11 9.69
C VAL A 125 -2.12 7.16 9.03
N ALA A 126 -1.45 8.32 9.00
CA ALA A 126 -0.14 8.60 8.39
C ALA A 126 0.07 8.11 6.94
N HIS A 127 0.12 6.79 6.75
CA HIS A 127 0.30 6.06 5.49
C HIS A 127 -0.69 4.87 5.45
N ILE A 128 -1.30 4.63 4.29
CA ILE A 128 -2.35 3.61 4.10
C ILE A 128 -1.82 2.49 3.20
N LEU A 129 -2.02 1.24 3.62
CA LEU A 129 -1.87 0.08 2.73
C LEU A 129 -3.24 -0.32 2.17
N VAL A 130 -3.33 -0.52 0.85
CA VAL A 130 -4.51 -1.09 0.19
C VAL A 130 -4.16 -2.48 -0.35
N ALA A 131 -4.97 -3.49 -0.03
CA ALA A 131 -4.70 -4.87 -0.45
C ALA A 131 -5.97 -5.54 -1.01
N GLY A 132 -5.83 -6.35 -2.05
CA GLY A 132 -6.94 -7.13 -2.60
C GLY A 132 -6.65 -7.65 -4.00
N THR A 133 -7.23 -8.80 -4.34
CA THR A 133 -6.99 -9.44 -5.65
C THR A 133 -7.58 -8.64 -6.80
N THR A 134 -7.29 -9.04 -8.04
CA THR A 134 -7.97 -8.52 -9.24
C THR A 134 -9.51 -8.58 -9.06
N GLY A 135 -10.22 -7.54 -9.50
CA GLY A 135 -11.67 -7.43 -9.32
C GLY A 135 -12.15 -7.06 -7.90
N SER A 136 -11.27 -6.95 -6.90
CA SER A 136 -11.62 -6.48 -5.55
C SER A 136 -12.17 -5.05 -5.53
N GLY A 137 -11.68 -4.19 -6.43
CA GLY A 137 -11.98 -2.75 -6.48
C GLY A 137 -10.80 -1.84 -6.09
N LYS A 138 -9.59 -2.41 -5.84
CA LYS A 138 -8.36 -1.68 -5.47
C LYS A 138 -8.12 -0.40 -6.29
N THR A 139 -8.12 -0.50 -7.61
CA THR A 139 -7.89 0.65 -8.51
C THR A 139 -8.99 1.71 -8.41
N ILE A 140 -10.25 1.30 -8.26
CA ILE A 140 -11.37 2.23 -8.05
C ILE A 140 -11.21 2.97 -6.71
N LEU A 141 -10.77 2.29 -5.65
CA LEU A 141 -10.47 2.92 -4.36
C LEU A 141 -9.36 3.96 -4.46
N LEU A 142 -8.24 3.64 -5.14
CA LEU A 142 -7.15 4.62 -5.33
C LEU A 142 -7.61 5.84 -6.14
N ARG A 143 -8.32 5.62 -7.26
CA ARG A 143 -8.92 6.70 -8.06
C ARG A 143 -9.88 7.56 -7.24
N THR A 144 -10.71 6.92 -6.40
CA THR A 144 -11.68 7.58 -5.52
C THR A 144 -10.99 8.43 -4.46
N MET A 145 -9.91 7.93 -3.85
CA MET A 145 -9.09 8.69 -2.89
C MET A 145 -8.43 9.90 -3.57
N VAL A 146 -7.78 9.68 -4.72
CA VAL A 146 -7.13 10.74 -5.51
C VAL A 146 -8.13 11.83 -5.90
N LEU A 147 -9.28 11.45 -6.48
CA LEU A 147 -10.26 12.42 -6.92
C LEU A 147 -10.94 13.11 -5.73
N SER A 148 -11.28 12.40 -4.65
CA SER A 148 -11.84 13.04 -3.45
C SER A 148 -10.89 14.07 -2.84
N LEU A 149 -9.58 13.80 -2.84
CA LEU A 149 -8.58 14.74 -2.35
C LEU A 149 -8.49 15.95 -3.30
N ALA A 150 -8.39 15.72 -4.61
CA ALA A 150 -8.34 16.78 -5.62
C ALA A 150 -9.59 17.68 -5.61
N MET A 151 -10.80 17.12 -5.47
CA MET A 151 -12.05 17.88 -5.43
C MET A 151 -12.17 18.77 -4.18
N GLY A 152 -11.52 18.38 -3.08
CA GLY A 152 -11.55 19.10 -1.80
C GLY A 152 -10.44 20.14 -1.59
N HIS A 153 -9.47 20.26 -2.51
CA HIS A 153 -8.30 21.14 -2.35
C HIS A 153 -8.01 21.92 -3.64
N LYS A 154 -7.43 23.13 -3.53
CA LYS A 154 -6.87 23.82 -4.70
C LYS A 154 -5.52 23.20 -5.07
N PRO A 155 -5.04 23.35 -6.32
CA PRO A 155 -3.77 22.77 -6.78
C PRO A 155 -2.52 23.25 -6.01
N ARG A 156 -2.62 24.43 -5.40
CA ARG A 156 -1.59 25.02 -4.53
C ARG A 156 -1.59 24.47 -3.10
N ASP A 157 -2.72 23.93 -2.64
CA ASP A 157 -2.94 23.50 -1.25
C ASP A 157 -2.69 21.99 -1.05
N LEU A 158 -2.46 21.24 -2.14
CA LEU A 158 -2.22 19.79 -2.14
C LEU A 158 -1.41 19.38 -3.39
N ALA A 159 -0.35 18.62 -3.20
CA ALA A 159 0.40 17.99 -4.29
C ALA A 159 0.17 16.47 -4.33
N LEU A 160 0.08 15.91 -5.54
CA LEU A 160 -0.14 14.49 -5.80
C LEU A 160 1.04 13.88 -6.58
N VAL A 161 1.45 12.67 -6.20
CA VAL A 161 2.45 11.88 -6.95
C VAL A 161 1.85 10.50 -7.21
N LEU A 162 1.63 10.16 -8.48
CA LEU A 162 0.96 8.92 -8.88
C LEU A 162 1.95 7.96 -9.54
N LEU A 163 2.17 6.80 -8.92
CA LEU A 163 3.08 5.75 -9.39
C LEU A 163 2.25 4.55 -9.90
N ASP A 164 2.31 4.30 -11.21
CA ASP A 164 1.59 3.21 -11.88
C ASP A 164 2.55 2.37 -12.76
N PRO A 165 3.38 1.51 -12.14
CA PRO A 165 4.33 0.65 -12.86
C PRO A 165 3.65 -0.41 -13.75
N ARG A 166 2.30 -0.41 -13.85
CA ARG A 166 1.51 -1.30 -14.72
C ARG A 166 0.96 -0.59 -15.96
N GLY A 167 1.59 0.49 -16.40
CA GLY A 167 1.35 1.08 -17.72
C GLY A 167 0.10 1.95 -17.81
N GLY A 168 -0.25 2.67 -16.74
CA GLY A 168 -1.25 3.75 -16.76
C GLY A 168 -2.70 3.32 -16.57
N ALA A 169 -2.98 2.02 -16.43
CA ALA A 169 -4.32 1.50 -16.22
C ALA A 169 -4.99 2.02 -14.92
N ALA A 170 -4.20 2.37 -13.90
CA ALA A 170 -4.72 2.86 -12.63
C ALA A 170 -5.06 4.35 -12.63
N PHE A 171 -4.24 5.18 -13.29
CA PHE A 171 -4.34 6.65 -13.17
C PHE A 171 -4.44 7.42 -14.49
N GLY A 172 -4.52 6.77 -15.65
CA GLY A 172 -4.63 7.43 -16.96
C GLY A 172 -5.73 8.50 -17.03
N ASP A 173 -6.95 8.18 -16.58
CA ASP A 173 -8.09 9.12 -16.54
C ASP A 173 -7.87 10.34 -15.61
N LEU A 174 -6.86 10.26 -14.74
CA LEU A 174 -6.52 11.29 -13.74
C LEU A 174 -5.24 12.07 -14.11
N ALA A 175 -4.61 11.77 -15.25
CA ALA A 175 -3.37 12.41 -15.70
C ALA A 175 -3.52 13.92 -16.01
N GLY A 176 -4.76 14.41 -16.18
CA GLY A 176 -5.06 15.84 -16.36
C GLY A 176 -5.23 16.63 -15.05
N LEU A 177 -5.03 16.03 -13.88
CA LEU A 177 -5.20 16.73 -12.60
C LEU A 177 -4.10 17.79 -12.39
N PRO A 178 -4.44 19.06 -12.10
CA PRO A 178 -3.47 20.14 -11.89
C PRO A 178 -2.69 20.01 -10.58
N HIS A 179 -3.14 19.17 -9.64
CA HIS A 179 -2.44 18.87 -8.37
C HIS A 179 -1.22 17.96 -8.56
N LEU A 180 -1.05 17.36 -9.75
CA LEU A 180 0.05 16.43 -10.03
C LEU A 180 1.41 17.15 -10.01
N ALA A 181 2.30 16.74 -9.12
CA ALA A 181 3.65 17.29 -9.00
C ALA A 181 4.55 17.00 -10.22
N ARG A 182 4.17 15.98 -11.01
CA ARG A 182 4.68 15.59 -12.34
C ARG A 182 3.68 14.63 -12.98
N SER A 183 3.85 14.30 -14.26
CA SER A 183 3.06 13.27 -14.96
C SER A 183 3.01 11.94 -14.20
N VAL A 184 1.95 11.16 -14.42
CA VAL A 184 1.82 9.80 -13.85
C VAL A 184 3.06 8.99 -14.22
N ILE A 185 3.74 8.47 -13.20
CA ILE A 185 5.03 7.79 -13.35
C ILE A 185 4.77 6.33 -13.69
N LEU A 186 5.24 5.92 -14.87
CA LEU A 186 5.04 4.56 -15.41
C LEU A 186 6.30 3.70 -15.34
N ASP A 187 7.49 4.30 -15.40
CA ASP A 187 8.74 3.58 -15.25
C ASP A 187 9.11 3.36 -13.77
N THR A 188 9.72 2.21 -13.47
CA THR A 188 10.04 1.87 -12.08
C THR A 188 11.33 2.54 -11.58
N ASN A 189 12.27 2.88 -12.46
CA ASN A 189 13.46 3.65 -12.08
C ASN A 189 13.07 5.12 -11.86
N GLU A 190 12.19 5.67 -12.70
CA GLU A 190 11.57 6.98 -12.49
C GLU A 190 10.78 7.03 -11.16
N ALA A 191 10.03 5.98 -10.83
CA ALA A 191 9.34 5.86 -9.55
C ALA A 191 10.32 5.81 -8.36
N THR A 192 11.45 5.11 -8.52
CA THR A 192 12.54 5.04 -7.53
C THR A 192 13.15 6.43 -7.31
N GLU A 193 13.47 7.15 -8.40
CA GLU A 193 13.97 8.53 -8.36
C GLU A 193 12.99 9.45 -7.62
N ALA A 194 11.71 9.40 -7.97
CA ALA A 194 10.68 10.23 -7.34
C ALA A 194 10.59 9.99 -5.82
N LEU A 195 10.74 8.75 -5.35
CA LEU A 195 10.82 8.44 -3.91
C LEU A 195 12.07 9.08 -3.26
N TYR A 196 13.23 9.07 -3.91
CA TYR A 196 14.42 9.77 -3.41
C TYR A 196 14.28 11.30 -3.45
N SER A 197 13.61 11.87 -4.47
CA SER A 197 13.23 13.29 -4.50
C SER A 197 12.31 13.66 -3.34
N LEU A 198 11.37 12.79 -2.98
CA LEU A 198 10.52 12.94 -1.81
C LEU A 198 11.31 12.83 -0.49
N VAL A 199 12.32 11.95 -0.40
CA VAL A 199 13.21 11.88 0.78
C VAL A 199 14.00 13.18 0.94
N ARG A 200 14.56 13.73 -0.15
CA ARG A 200 15.23 15.05 -0.11
C ARG A 200 14.28 16.17 0.31
N LEU A 201 13.04 16.16 -0.19
CA LEU A 201 12.01 17.11 0.22
C LEU A 201 11.67 16.96 1.71
N MET A 202 11.54 15.74 2.22
CA MET A 202 11.31 15.43 3.63
C MET A 202 12.43 15.97 4.52
N GLU A 203 13.69 15.69 4.17
CA GLU A 203 14.86 16.12 4.94
C GLU A 203 15.01 17.65 4.94
N LYS A 204 14.74 18.31 3.81
CA LYS A 204 14.66 19.78 3.73
C LYS A 204 13.55 20.33 4.63
N ARG A 205 12.36 19.74 4.56
CA ARG A 205 11.18 20.14 5.33
C ARG A 205 11.35 19.98 6.84
N ASP A 206 11.98 18.88 7.26
CA ASP A 206 12.33 18.63 8.67
C ASP A 206 13.31 19.70 9.18
N ALA A 207 14.29 20.11 8.36
CA ALA A 207 15.25 21.16 8.71
C ALA A 207 14.64 22.57 8.74
N GLU A 208 13.71 22.87 7.84
CA GLU A 208 12.98 24.15 7.76
C GLU A 208 11.77 24.21 8.72
N GLN A 209 11.41 23.10 9.38
CA GLN A 209 10.21 22.92 10.20
C GLN A 209 8.88 23.24 9.48
N VAL A 210 8.79 22.94 8.19
CA VAL A 210 7.58 23.17 7.35
C VAL A 210 7.04 21.87 6.78
N ASN A 211 5.72 21.78 6.61
CA ASN A 211 5.03 20.58 6.10
C ASN A 211 4.04 20.85 4.96
N THR A 212 4.04 22.06 4.40
CA THR A 212 3.09 22.54 3.39
C THR A 212 3.73 22.79 2.01
N PRO A 213 2.96 22.68 0.92
CA PRO A 213 1.68 21.97 0.87
C PRO A 213 1.89 20.45 1.08
N PRO A 214 0.92 19.73 1.66
CA PRO A 214 0.99 18.29 1.84
C PRO A 214 1.17 17.56 0.50
N VAL A 215 1.96 16.49 0.52
CA VAL A 215 2.23 15.65 -0.65
C VAL A 215 1.64 14.26 -0.41
N VAL A 216 0.74 13.81 -1.29
CA VAL A 216 0.15 12.46 -1.22
C VAL A 216 0.68 11.63 -2.38
N VAL A 217 1.45 10.59 -2.04
CA VAL A 217 2.04 9.62 -2.96
C VAL A 217 1.10 8.42 -3.05
N VAL A 218 0.66 8.05 -4.24
CA VAL A 218 -0.25 6.92 -4.46
C VAL A 218 0.42 5.92 -5.39
N ILE A 219 0.53 4.67 -4.92
CA ILE A 219 1.29 3.60 -5.60
C ILE A 219 0.31 2.47 -5.97
N ASP A 220 0.08 2.20 -7.25
CA ASP A 220 -0.88 1.15 -7.64
C ASP A 220 -0.36 -0.26 -7.33
N GLU A 221 0.93 -0.52 -7.51
CA GLU A 221 1.52 -1.82 -7.17
C GLU A 221 2.87 -1.69 -6.48
N LEU A 222 2.82 -1.70 -5.16
CA LEU A 222 3.97 -1.74 -4.29
C LEU A 222 4.86 -2.96 -4.54
N ALA A 223 4.27 -4.14 -4.84
CA ALA A 223 5.06 -5.35 -5.05
C ALA A 223 5.99 -5.23 -6.27
N ASP A 224 5.46 -4.76 -7.40
CA ASP A 224 6.18 -4.67 -8.67
C ASP A 224 7.25 -3.56 -8.61
N LEU A 225 6.95 -2.45 -7.90
CA LEU A 225 7.89 -1.39 -7.56
C LEU A 225 9.07 -1.91 -6.71
N LEU A 226 8.82 -2.66 -5.63
CA LEU A 226 9.88 -3.23 -4.79
C LEU A 226 10.68 -4.34 -5.49
N MET A 227 10.01 -5.19 -6.28
CA MET A 227 10.68 -6.29 -7.00
C MET A 227 11.65 -5.79 -8.07
N THR A 228 11.33 -4.68 -8.73
CA THR A 228 12.16 -4.11 -9.81
C THR A 228 13.16 -3.08 -9.27
N GLY A 229 12.72 -2.18 -8.39
CA GLY A 229 13.55 -1.12 -7.80
C GLY A 229 14.38 -1.53 -6.57
N GLY A 230 14.21 -2.77 -6.10
CA GLY A 230 15.08 -3.44 -5.14
C GLY A 230 15.29 -2.71 -3.81
N ALA A 231 16.51 -2.86 -3.25
CA ALA A 231 16.87 -2.33 -1.94
C ALA A 231 16.79 -0.80 -1.86
N ALA A 232 17.14 -0.08 -2.93
CA ALA A 232 17.11 1.38 -2.99
C ALA A 232 15.68 1.92 -2.82
N THR A 233 14.72 1.33 -3.56
CA THR A 233 13.28 1.63 -3.42
C THR A 233 12.78 1.33 -2.01
N GLN A 234 13.18 0.18 -1.45
CA GLN A 234 12.77 -0.22 -0.11
C GLN A 234 13.31 0.74 0.96
N GLU A 235 14.55 1.22 0.82
CA GLU A 235 15.15 2.21 1.74
C GLU A 235 14.38 3.53 1.70
N ALA A 236 14.18 4.11 0.51
CA ALA A 236 13.48 5.38 0.34
C ALA A 236 12.04 5.30 0.88
N LEU A 237 11.31 4.22 0.58
CA LEU A 237 9.98 3.98 1.11
C LEU A 237 9.97 3.82 2.64
N THR A 238 10.98 3.13 3.21
CA THR A 238 11.09 2.96 4.66
C THR A 238 11.31 4.32 5.35
N ARG A 239 12.23 5.15 4.85
CA ARG A 239 12.46 6.51 5.37
C ARG A 239 11.18 7.36 5.31
N LEU A 240 10.51 7.39 4.17
CA LEU A 240 9.29 8.18 3.97
C LEU A 240 8.12 7.70 4.84
N THR A 241 7.96 6.39 5.05
CA THR A 241 6.87 5.86 5.87
C THR A 241 7.15 5.95 7.38
N GLN A 242 8.41 6.15 7.79
CA GLN A 242 8.78 6.39 9.19
C GLN A 242 8.74 7.87 9.59
N ARG A 243 9.13 8.79 8.69
CA ARG A 243 9.29 10.22 8.99
C ARG A 243 8.36 11.16 8.21
N GLY A 244 7.84 10.72 7.07
CA GLY A 244 7.14 11.57 6.10
C GLY A 244 5.94 12.34 6.66
N ARG A 245 5.19 11.75 7.61
CA ARG A 245 4.08 12.44 8.28
C ARG A 245 4.49 13.80 8.86
N GLY A 246 5.68 13.93 9.45
CA GLY A 246 6.19 15.20 10.01
C GLY A 246 6.32 16.28 8.96
N ALA A 247 6.93 15.92 7.82
CA ALA A 247 7.10 16.77 6.63
C ALA A 247 5.82 16.91 5.76
N GLY A 248 4.66 16.40 6.20
CA GLY A 248 3.40 16.43 5.44
C GLY A 248 3.41 15.57 4.18
N ILE A 249 4.19 14.48 4.17
CA ILE A 249 4.26 13.50 3.08
C ILE A 249 3.52 12.23 3.52
N HIS A 250 2.49 11.87 2.76
CA HIS A 250 1.62 10.73 3.02
C HIS A 250 1.71 9.72 1.89
N ILE A 251 1.63 8.42 2.22
CA ILE A 251 1.77 7.34 1.23
C ILE A 251 0.53 6.46 1.27
N VAL A 252 -0.09 6.26 0.12
CA VAL A 252 -1.18 5.30 -0.11
C VAL A 252 -0.61 4.23 -1.05
N ALA A 253 -0.08 3.16 -0.49
CA ALA A 253 0.52 2.08 -1.26
C ALA A 253 -0.46 0.93 -1.43
N ALA A 254 -0.56 0.36 -2.62
CA ALA A 254 -1.49 -0.72 -2.92
C ALA A 254 -0.81 -1.99 -3.43
N THR A 255 -1.42 -3.16 -3.21
CA THR A 255 -0.94 -4.41 -3.81
C THR A 255 -2.04 -5.43 -4.12
N GLN A 256 -1.86 -6.18 -5.20
CA GLN A 256 -2.63 -7.39 -5.53
C GLN A 256 -2.00 -8.68 -4.97
N LYS A 257 -0.78 -8.61 -4.43
CA LYS A 257 0.00 -9.74 -3.91
C LYS A 257 0.13 -9.62 -2.38
N PRO A 258 -0.90 -9.94 -1.58
CA PRO A 258 -0.88 -9.81 -0.11
C PRO A 258 -0.04 -10.92 0.56
N THR A 259 1.20 -11.12 0.11
CA THR A 259 2.10 -12.15 0.62
C THR A 259 3.00 -11.60 1.73
N ALA A 260 3.41 -12.47 2.65
CA ALA A 260 4.28 -12.08 3.76
C ALA A 260 5.68 -11.62 3.28
N ALA A 261 6.11 -12.02 2.08
CA ALA A 261 7.37 -11.57 1.48
C ALA A 261 7.34 -10.09 1.06
N VAL A 262 6.23 -9.64 0.44
CA VAL A 262 6.05 -8.23 0.04
C VAL A 262 5.68 -7.37 1.24
N LEU A 263 4.77 -7.87 2.09
CA LEU A 263 4.18 -7.09 3.17
C LEU A 263 5.00 -7.12 4.48
N GLY A 264 5.65 -8.24 4.81
CA GLY A 264 6.23 -8.49 6.14
C GLY A 264 7.11 -7.37 6.71
N PRO A 265 8.12 -6.88 5.96
CA PRO A 265 9.03 -5.82 6.45
C PRO A 265 8.36 -4.44 6.58
N LEU A 266 7.49 -4.07 5.63
CA LEU A 266 6.92 -2.71 5.54
C LEU A 266 5.66 -2.53 6.40
N VAL A 267 4.83 -3.58 6.51
CA VAL A 267 3.45 -3.46 7.03
C VAL A 267 3.36 -3.40 8.55
N LYS A 268 4.31 -4.00 9.26
CA LYS A 268 4.25 -4.06 10.74
C LYS A 268 4.57 -2.74 11.43
N ALA A 269 5.41 -1.90 10.83
CA ALA A 269 5.92 -0.69 11.47
C ALA A 269 5.25 0.59 10.98
N ASN A 270 4.97 0.72 9.67
CA ASN A 270 4.77 2.06 9.07
C ASN A 270 3.42 2.27 8.34
N PHE A 271 2.51 1.29 8.35
CA PHE A 271 1.17 1.38 7.74
C PHE A 271 0.10 1.01 8.78
N PRO A 272 -0.35 1.95 9.65
CA PRO A 272 -1.30 1.64 10.72
C PRO A 272 -2.72 1.38 10.19
N VAL A 273 -3.12 2.01 9.07
CA VAL A 273 -4.39 1.74 8.39
C VAL A 273 -4.21 0.82 7.19
N ARG A 274 -5.06 -0.20 7.10
CA ARG A 274 -5.09 -1.17 6.01
C ARG A 274 -6.49 -1.29 5.43
N LEU A 275 -6.65 -1.00 4.15
CA LEU A 275 -7.91 -1.11 3.40
C LEU A 275 -7.88 -2.41 2.59
N VAL A 276 -8.57 -3.44 3.09
CA VAL A 276 -8.50 -4.80 2.55
C VAL A 276 -9.78 -5.15 1.81
N GLY A 277 -9.68 -5.27 0.48
CA GLY A 277 -10.75 -5.76 -0.39
C GLY A 277 -10.78 -7.28 -0.43
N LYS A 278 -11.56 -7.83 -1.37
CA LYS A 278 -11.62 -9.29 -1.56
C LYS A 278 -10.24 -9.92 -1.76
N VAL A 279 -9.99 -11.03 -1.06
CA VAL A 279 -8.81 -11.91 -1.18
C VAL A 279 -9.24 -13.37 -1.36
N VAL A 280 -8.30 -14.28 -1.67
CA VAL A 280 -8.63 -15.67 -2.01
C VAL A 280 -9.01 -16.48 -0.77
N ASN A 281 -8.29 -16.31 0.34
CA ASN A 281 -8.45 -17.13 1.54
C ASN A 281 -8.18 -16.34 2.84
N ALA A 282 -8.49 -16.95 3.99
CA ALA A 282 -8.35 -16.33 5.30
C ALA A 282 -6.89 -16.06 5.74
N SER A 283 -5.90 -16.76 5.18
CA SER A 283 -4.47 -16.50 5.40
C SER A 283 -4.02 -15.23 4.69
N ASP A 284 -4.46 -15.04 3.43
CA ASP A 284 -4.27 -13.79 2.69
C ASP A 284 -4.94 -12.62 3.42
N ALA A 285 -6.17 -12.84 3.94
CA ALA A 285 -6.90 -11.85 4.71
C ALA A 285 -6.13 -11.42 5.97
N ARG A 286 -5.53 -12.39 6.69
CA ARG A 286 -4.68 -12.13 7.85
C ARG A 286 -3.39 -11.39 7.47
N THR A 287 -2.78 -11.75 6.35
CA THR A 287 -1.51 -11.15 5.88
C THR A 287 -1.73 -9.71 5.41
N ALA A 288 -2.83 -9.44 4.69
CA ALA A 288 -3.22 -8.13 4.23
C ALA A 288 -3.65 -7.17 5.36
N SER A 289 -4.39 -7.66 6.35
CA SER A 289 -4.98 -6.82 7.40
C SER A 289 -4.15 -6.74 8.69
N GLY A 290 -3.28 -7.72 8.94
CA GLY A 290 -2.63 -7.94 10.23
C GLY A 290 -3.55 -8.61 11.28
N LEU A 291 -4.83 -8.83 10.99
CA LEU A 291 -5.83 -9.37 11.93
C LEU A 291 -6.43 -10.69 11.43
N SER A 292 -6.73 -11.60 12.34
CA SER A 292 -7.49 -12.81 12.01
C SER A 292 -9.00 -12.56 12.09
N GLY A 293 -9.79 -13.22 11.24
CA GLY A 293 -11.25 -13.15 11.30
C GLY A 293 -11.86 -11.84 10.77
N THR A 294 -11.15 -11.09 9.93
CA THR A 294 -11.69 -9.90 9.25
C THR A 294 -12.81 -10.24 8.25
N GLY A 295 -12.81 -11.46 7.71
CA GLY A 295 -13.77 -11.92 6.71
C GLY A 295 -13.51 -11.37 5.32
N ALA A 296 -12.31 -10.84 5.04
CA ALA A 296 -11.98 -10.25 3.74
C ALA A 296 -12.07 -11.26 2.58
N GLU A 297 -11.86 -12.54 2.86
CA GLU A 297 -12.05 -13.64 1.90
C GLU A 297 -13.50 -13.83 1.46
N ARG A 298 -14.46 -13.32 2.26
CA ARG A 298 -15.91 -13.40 2.03
C ARG A 298 -16.48 -12.12 1.41
N LEU A 299 -15.66 -11.13 1.09
CA LEU A 299 -16.15 -9.91 0.46
C LEU A 299 -16.67 -10.19 -0.96
N ALA A 300 -17.64 -9.40 -1.40
CA ALA A 300 -18.24 -9.50 -2.72
C ALA A 300 -17.29 -9.05 -3.85
N GLY A 301 -16.19 -8.37 -3.51
CA GLY A 301 -15.37 -7.64 -4.49
C GLY A 301 -16.11 -6.40 -5.01
N ARG A 302 -15.70 -5.87 -6.17
CA ARG A 302 -16.32 -4.68 -6.81
C ARG A 302 -16.49 -3.49 -5.84
N GLY A 303 -15.46 -3.21 -5.04
CA GLY A 303 -15.44 -2.13 -4.06
C GLY A 303 -15.97 -2.49 -2.67
N ASP A 304 -16.29 -3.75 -2.37
CA ASP A 304 -16.52 -4.20 -1.01
C ASP A 304 -15.19 -4.40 -0.26
N PHE A 305 -14.96 -3.61 0.79
CA PHE A 305 -13.70 -3.51 1.54
C PHE A 305 -13.92 -3.56 3.05
N VAL A 306 -12.88 -3.95 3.79
CA VAL A 306 -12.76 -3.78 5.25
C VAL A 306 -11.58 -2.85 5.52
N ALA A 307 -11.86 -1.69 6.12
CA ALA A 307 -10.85 -0.84 6.72
C ALA A 307 -10.44 -1.43 8.08
N VAL A 308 -9.14 -1.45 8.34
CA VAL A 308 -8.55 -1.91 9.60
C VAL A 308 -7.66 -0.80 10.15
N ALA A 309 -7.95 -0.36 11.36
CA ALA A 309 -7.24 0.69 12.09
C ALA A 309 -7.32 0.35 13.60
N GLU A 310 -6.25 0.53 14.36
CA GLU A 310 -6.23 0.30 15.83
C GLU A 310 -6.78 -1.06 16.29
N GLY A 311 -6.65 -2.12 15.48
CA GLY A 311 -7.26 -3.44 15.77
C GLY A 311 -8.78 -3.52 15.56
N ARG A 312 -9.44 -2.41 15.21
CA ARG A 312 -10.86 -2.31 14.85
C ARG A 312 -11.04 -2.57 13.35
N THR A 313 -12.24 -3.02 12.97
CA THR A 313 -12.60 -3.28 11.57
C THR A 313 -13.90 -2.57 11.20
N ILE A 314 -13.93 -1.92 10.03
CA ILE A 314 -15.11 -1.24 9.47
C ILE A 314 -15.28 -1.72 8.03
N ARG A 315 -16.39 -2.40 7.75
CA ARG A 315 -16.75 -2.76 6.36
C ARG A 315 -17.33 -1.54 5.66
N PHE A 316 -16.95 -1.32 4.41
CA PHE A 316 -17.44 -0.23 3.58
C PHE A 316 -17.52 -0.62 2.10
N GLN A 317 -18.44 0.01 1.38
CA GLN A 317 -18.48 -0.01 -0.07
C GLN A 317 -17.79 1.26 -0.59
N VAL A 318 -16.71 1.07 -1.32
CA VAL A 318 -15.95 2.08 -2.05
C VAL A 318 -16.87 2.83 -3.02
N ALA A 319 -16.77 4.16 -3.05
CA ALA A 319 -17.44 5.01 -4.02
C ALA A 319 -16.87 4.82 -5.43
N HIS A 320 -17.61 5.22 -6.45
CA HIS A 320 -17.25 5.08 -7.85
C HIS A 320 -17.51 6.40 -8.58
N VAL A 321 -16.64 6.67 -9.54
CA VAL A 321 -16.75 7.78 -10.50
C VAL A 321 -16.43 7.21 -11.88
N SER A 322 -17.27 7.47 -12.88
CA SER A 322 -16.99 7.04 -14.27
C SER A 322 -15.90 7.92 -14.91
N PRO A 323 -15.21 7.44 -15.96
CA PRO A 323 -14.28 8.28 -16.72
C PRO A 323 -14.95 9.56 -17.25
N ASP A 324 -16.21 9.49 -17.68
CA ASP A 324 -16.97 10.65 -18.15
C ASP A 324 -17.22 11.68 -17.03
N GLU A 325 -17.52 11.22 -15.81
CA GLU A 325 -17.64 12.10 -14.63
C GLU A 325 -16.29 12.77 -14.30
N VAL A 326 -15.17 12.04 -14.43
CA VAL A 326 -13.83 12.61 -14.23
C VAL A 326 -13.53 13.68 -15.28
N ALA A 327 -13.76 13.40 -16.57
CA ALA A 327 -13.52 14.34 -17.65
C ALA A 327 -14.39 15.61 -17.54
N ALA A 328 -15.65 15.45 -17.11
CA ALA A 328 -16.55 16.56 -16.83
C ALA A 328 -16.05 17.45 -15.69
N GLU A 329 -15.65 16.89 -14.54
CA GLU A 329 -15.10 17.67 -13.40
C GLU A 329 -13.76 18.36 -13.73
N LEU A 330 -12.89 17.71 -14.53
CA LEU A 330 -11.65 18.32 -15.00
C LEU A 330 -11.90 19.56 -15.86
N THR A 331 -12.94 19.52 -16.71
CA THR A 331 -13.31 20.61 -17.62
C THR A 331 -14.09 21.71 -16.89
N ALA A 332 -15.08 21.35 -16.07
CA ALA A 332 -16.03 22.28 -15.46
C ALA A 332 -15.40 23.23 -14.43
N ARG A 333 -14.34 22.80 -13.72
CA ARG A 333 -13.76 23.56 -12.61
C ARG A 333 -12.76 24.65 -13.02
N GLY A 334 -12.37 24.73 -14.30
CA GLY A 334 -11.54 25.84 -14.82
C GLY A 334 -10.27 26.10 -14.01
N TRP A 335 -9.56 25.04 -13.61
CA TRP A 335 -8.50 25.09 -12.61
C TRP A 335 -7.40 26.14 -12.88
N GLU A 336 -7.10 26.98 -11.89
CA GLU A 336 -5.96 27.89 -11.93
C GLU A 336 -4.64 27.11 -12.03
N VAL A 337 -3.76 27.53 -12.94
CA VAL A 337 -2.60 26.74 -13.38
C VAL A 337 -1.39 26.93 -12.46
N ALA A 338 -1.17 25.97 -11.56
CA ALA A 338 0.12 25.25 -11.39
C ALA A 338 0.15 24.48 -10.04
N PRO A 339 0.71 23.26 -9.99
CA PRO A 339 1.07 22.61 -8.73
C PRO A 339 2.22 23.38 -8.07
N THR A 340 2.08 23.73 -6.79
CA THR A 340 3.13 24.50 -6.07
C THR A 340 4.39 23.66 -5.76
N VAL A 341 4.27 22.33 -5.74
CA VAL A 341 5.41 21.41 -5.63
C VAL A 341 5.63 20.75 -6.98
N ALA A 342 6.54 21.31 -7.77
CA ALA A 342 7.08 20.65 -8.95
C ALA A 342 8.16 19.66 -8.51
N LEU A 343 7.90 18.36 -8.65
CA LEU A 343 8.94 17.33 -8.58
C LEU A 343 9.55 17.17 -9.96
N THR A 344 10.22 18.21 -10.44
CA THR A 344 11.01 18.12 -11.67
C THR A 344 11.98 16.95 -11.50
N PRO A 345 12.00 15.96 -12.41
CA PRO A 345 13.08 14.98 -12.40
C PRO A 345 14.42 15.73 -12.38
N PRO A 346 15.46 15.20 -11.71
CA PRO A 346 16.79 15.73 -11.88
C PRO A 346 17.04 15.82 -13.39
N LYS A 347 17.58 16.94 -13.87
CA LYS A 347 18.10 16.98 -15.24
C LYS A 347 18.95 15.72 -15.39
N PRO A 348 18.77 14.90 -16.45
CA PRO A 348 19.64 13.75 -16.66
C PRO A 348 21.07 14.28 -16.54
N GLU A 349 21.82 13.75 -15.56
CA GLU A 349 23.07 14.36 -15.11
C GLU A 349 23.91 14.64 -16.35
N ALA A 350 24.06 15.93 -16.68
CA ALA A 350 24.36 16.37 -18.04
C ALA A 350 25.62 15.66 -18.51
N GLU A 351 25.43 14.64 -19.38
CA GLU A 351 26.23 13.39 -19.46
C GLU A 351 27.46 13.51 -18.57
N VAL A 352 27.42 13.04 -17.30
CA VAL A 352 28.48 13.28 -16.30
C VAL A 352 29.78 13.26 -17.04
N LYS A 353 30.30 14.48 -17.31
CA LYS A 353 31.32 14.59 -18.34
C LYS A 353 32.50 14.06 -17.61
N VAL A 354 32.79 12.78 -17.85
CA VAL A 354 33.95 12.12 -17.34
C VAL A 354 35.03 12.93 -18.03
N ILE A 355 35.52 13.93 -17.29
CA ILE A 355 36.84 14.47 -17.47
C ILE A 355 37.70 13.27 -17.05
N LEU A 356 37.75 12.30 -17.97
CA LEU A 356 38.91 11.49 -18.19
C LEU A 356 39.99 12.55 -18.26
N PRO A 357 40.89 12.65 -17.25
CA PRO A 357 42.05 13.50 -17.41
C PRO A 357 42.63 13.07 -18.75
N SER A 358 42.92 14.03 -19.63
CA SER A 358 43.21 13.75 -21.04
C SER A 358 44.44 12.84 -21.15
N ILE A 359 44.24 11.53 -21.04
CA ILE A 359 45.28 10.53 -21.22
C ILE A 359 45.50 10.51 -22.72
N VAL A 360 46.48 11.32 -23.13
CA VAL A 360 47.14 11.16 -24.41
C VAL A 360 47.74 9.76 -24.38
N ILE A 361 47.05 8.80 -25.00
CA ILE A 361 47.55 7.45 -25.19
C ILE A 361 48.58 7.56 -26.32
N GLU A 362 49.85 7.68 -25.95
CA GLU A 362 50.92 7.58 -26.93
C GLU A 362 50.95 6.16 -27.53
N PRO A 363 51.31 6.00 -28.82
CA PRO A 363 51.11 4.75 -29.56
C PRO A 363 51.75 3.50 -28.92
N GLU A 364 52.77 3.68 -28.09
CA GLU A 364 53.52 2.60 -27.43
C GLU A 364 52.80 1.98 -26.21
N GLN A 365 51.67 2.53 -25.74
CA GLN A 365 50.94 2.05 -24.54
C GLN A 365 49.75 1.11 -24.83
N THR A 366 49.64 0.55 -26.03
CA THR A 366 48.56 -0.38 -26.46
C THR A 366 48.75 -1.84 -25.98
N LYS A 367 48.92 -2.04 -24.67
CA LYS A 367 48.95 -3.39 -24.05
C LYS A 367 47.90 -3.56 -22.96
N VAL A 368 47.14 -4.65 -23.06
CA VAL A 368 46.05 -5.01 -22.13
C VAL A 368 46.55 -5.05 -20.68
N GLU A 369 47.75 -5.61 -20.44
CA GLU A 369 48.30 -5.73 -19.08
C GLU A 369 48.48 -4.36 -18.39
N VAL A 370 48.88 -3.33 -19.14
CA VAL A 370 49.13 -1.98 -18.61
C VAL A 370 47.82 -1.28 -18.21
N MET A 371 46.75 -1.50 -18.98
CA MET A 371 45.43 -0.99 -18.64
C MET A 371 44.83 -1.71 -17.42
N VAL A 372 45.01 -3.03 -17.33
CA VAL A 372 44.51 -3.84 -16.22
C VAL A 372 45.21 -3.51 -14.90
N ASP A 373 46.54 -3.30 -14.92
CA ASP A 373 47.29 -2.84 -13.74
C ASP A 373 46.82 -1.46 -13.24
N ARG A 374 46.55 -0.50 -14.15
CA ARG A 374 46.00 0.81 -13.78
C ARG A 374 44.58 0.72 -13.21
N LEU A 375 43.70 -0.09 -13.79
CA LEU A 375 42.34 -0.30 -13.28
C LEU A 375 42.36 -0.99 -11.90
N GLY A 376 43.24 -1.98 -11.70
CA GLY A 376 43.47 -2.60 -10.40
C GLY A 376 43.97 -1.60 -9.34
N LYS A 377 44.87 -0.68 -9.71
CA LYS A 377 45.31 0.43 -8.85
C LYS A 377 44.21 1.45 -8.52
N LEU A 378 43.12 1.48 -9.30
CA LEU A 378 41.90 2.25 -9.04
C LEU A 378 40.83 1.42 -8.29
N GLY A 379 41.18 0.22 -7.79
CA GLY A 379 40.30 -0.62 -6.97
C GLY A 379 39.31 -1.48 -7.75
N TRP A 380 39.43 -1.58 -9.08
CA TRP A 380 38.56 -2.43 -9.89
C TRP A 380 38.91 -3.92 -9.75
N ASP A 381 37.89 -4.79 -9.81
CA ASP A 381 38.09 -6.24 -9.84
C ASP A 381 38.97 -6.64 -11.05
N PRO A 382 39.94 -7.58 -10.93
CA PRO A 382 40.81 -7.96 -12.03
C PRO A 382 40.08 -8.53 -13.27
N ARG A 383 38.95 -9.22 -13.09
CA ARG A 383 38.17 -9.79 -14.21
C ARG A 383 37.35 -8.71 -14.91
N GLU A 384 36.82 -7.75 -14.17
CA GLU A 384 36.14 -6.59 -14.75
C GLU A 384 37.12 -5.65 -15.45
N SER A 385 38.29 -5.42 -14.84
CA SER A 385 39.41 -4.68 -15.42
C SER A 385 39.84 -5.27 -16.76
N TYR A 386 40.00 -6.60 -16.84
CA TYR A 386 40.37 -7.28 -18.08
C TYR A 386 39.28 -7.20 -19.15
N ARG A 387 37.99 -7.29 -18.76
CA ARG A 387 36.86 -7.11 -19.69
C ARG A 387 36.76 -5.67 -20.21
N ALA A 388 37.00 -4.68 -19.37
CA ALA A 388 37.00 -3.27 -19.74
C ALA A 388 38.16 -2.94 -20.70
N ALA A 389 39.38 -3.36 -20.36
CA ALA A 389 40.55 -3.20 -21.23
C ALA A 389 40.39 -3.93 -22.57
N ALA A 390 39.85 -5.15 -22.57
CA ALA A 390 39.60 -5.92 -23.79
C ALA A 390 38.47 -5.35 -24.66
N ARG A 391 37.47 -4.65 -24.08
CA ARG A 391 36.48 -3.88 -24.85
C ARG A 391 37.11 -2.63 -25.48
N ALA A 392 37.82 -1.83 -24.69
CA ALA A 392 38.45 -0.59 -25.15
C ALA A 392 39.45 -0.82 -26.29
N LEU A 393 40.16 -1.96 -26.27
CA LEU A 393 41.07 -2.37 -27.35
C LEU A 393 40.36 -3.18 -28.46
N GLY A 394 39.22 -3.81 -28.16
CA GLY A 394 38.42 -4.60 -29.10
C GLY A 394 37.54 -3.77 -30.03
N GLU A 395 37.31 -2.49 -29.73
CA GLU A 395 36.66 -1.53 -30.64
C GLU A 395 37.63 -0.93 -31.67
N ALA A 396 38.94 -1.19 -31.55
CA ALA A 396 39.97 -0.59 -32.41
C ALA A 396 40.30 -1.38 -33.69
N GLU A 397 40.14 -2.71 -33.73
CA GLU A 397 40.50 -3.52 -34.91
C GLU A 397 39.49 -4.64 -35.24
N GLY A 398 39.21 -4.78 -36.54
CA GLY A 398 38.12 -5.59 -37.09
C GLY A 398 38.20 -7.10 -36.81
N GLY A 399 37.02 -7.73 -36.74
CA GLY A 399 36.86 -9.09 -36.25
C GLY A 399 37.56 -10.18 -37.07
N ARG A 400 38.63 -10.77 -36.50
CA ARG A 400 39.06 -12.16 -36.79
C ARG A 400 39.77 -12.90 -35.63
N ARG A 401 39.78 -12.35 -34.41
CA ARG A 401 40.41 -12.96 -33.21
C ARG A 401 39.45 -13.51 -32.14
N PHE A 402 38.14 -13.47 -32.36
CA PHE A 402 37.15 -14.01 -31.41
C PHE A 402 37.22 -15.54 -31.20
N ALA A 403 37.77 -16.30 -32.16
CA ALA A 403 37.94 -17.75 -32.04
C ALA A 403 39.03 -18.12 -31.02
N LEU A 404 40.22 -17.54 -31.14
CA LEU A 404 41.39 -17.83 -30.29
C LEU A 404 41.15 -17.46 -28.81
N VAL A 405 40.46 -16.34 -28.54
CA VAL A 405 40.12 -15.95 -27.16
C VAL A 405 39.13 -16.94 -26.53
N ARG A 406 38.20 -17.50 -27.32
CA ARG A 406 37.23 -18.50 -26.84
C ARG A 406 37.88 -19.86 -26.57
N GLU A 407 38.89 -20.25 -27.34
CA GLU A 407 39.72 -21.43 -27.04
C GLU A 407 40.56 -21.24 -25.77
N ALA A 408 41.27 -20.13 -25.62
CA ALA A 408 42.08 -19.86 -24.44
C ALA A 408 41.25 -19.88 -23.13
N VAL A 409 40.04 -19.31 -23.15
CA VAL A 409 39.10 -19.34 -22.02
C VAL A 409 38.59 -20.75 -21.71
N ASN A 410 38.37 -21.59 -22.73
CA ASN A 410 37.97 -22.99 -22.52
C ASN A 410 39.13 -23.86 -21.99
N SER A 411 40.36 -23.64 -22.46
CA SER A 411 41.55 -24.35 -21.96
C SER A 411 41.81 -24.06 -20.48
N LEU A 412 41.64 -22.79 -20.04
CA LEU A 412 41.71 -22.43 -18.63
C LEU A 412 40.58 -23.06 -17.79
N ARG A 413 39.39 -23.29 -18.37
CA ARG A 413 38.26 -23.92 -17.67
C ARG A 413 38.48 -25.39 -17.35
N ASN A 414 39.27 -26.10 -18.16
CA ASN A 414 39.59 -27.51 -17.96
C ASN A 414 40.82 -27.73 -17.04
N ALA A 415 41.67 -26.71 -16.86
CA ALA A 415 42.85 -26.78 -16.00
C ALA A 415 42.54 -26.73 -14.48
N THR A 416 41.32 -26.37 -14.09
CA THR A 416 40.91 -26.23 -12.68
C THR A 416 39.96 -27.34 -12.20
N ALA A 417 39.89 -28.47 -12.90
CA ALA A 417 38.97 -29.57 -12.61
C ALA A 417 39.68 -30.93 -12.46
N SER A 418 40.49 -31.10 -11.41
CA SER A 418 40.77 -32.40 -10.82
C SER A 418 41.19 -32.26 -9.33
N PRO A 419 40.74 -33.13 -8.41
CA PRO A 419 40.93 -32.98 -6.95
C PRO A 419 42.10 -33.80 -6.37
N LEU A 420 42.41 -33.58 -5.09
CA LEU A 420 43.04 -34.45 -4.05
C LEU A 420 44.13 -33.71 -3.22
N PRO A 421 44.51 -34.16 -2.00
CA PRO A 421 43.89 -35.17 -1.12
C PRO A 421 43.59 -34.67 0.33
N ASP A 422 42.97 -35.53 1.15
CA ASP A 422 42.90 -35.40 2.62
C ASP A 422 44.29 -35.49 3.28
N ASP A 423 44.44 -34.87 4.46
CA ASP A 423 45.33 -35.40 5.51
C ASP A 423 44.81 -35.11 6.95
N LYS A 424 45.20 -35.93 7.92
CA LYS A 424 44.67 -35.97 9.31
C LYS A 424 45.75 -35.75 10.37
N ASN A 425 45.30 -35.42 11.59
CA ASN A 425 46.05 -35.25 12.86
C ASN A 425 46.88 -33.94 12.93
N GLY A 426 47.04 -33.20 14.05
CA GLY A 426 46.49 -33.24 15.42
C GLY A 426 47.35 -32.30 16.33
N GLY A 427 46.92 -31.71 17.46
CA GLY A 427 45.67 -31.74 18.23
C GLY A 427 45.77 -30.85 19.50
N ASN A 428 44.97 -31.11 20.55
CA ASN A 428 45.04 -30.54 21.92
C ASN A 428 45.00 -28.99 22.14
N GLY A 429 43.78 -28.46 22.29
CA GLY A 429 43.16 -28.26 23.62
C GLY A 429 43.66 -27.15 24.59
N ARG A 430 42.74 -26.25 24.96
CA ARG A 430 42.37 -25.97 26.36
C ARG A 430 41.05 -25.18 26.48
N LYS A 431 40.30 -25.44 27.56
CA LYS A 431 39.08 -24.71 27.95
C LYS A 431 39.44 -23.39 28.62
N ASN A 432 38.53 -22.42 28.60
CA ASN A 432 38.18 -21.69 29.84
C ASN A 432 36.78 -21.07 29.76
N THR A 433 36.06 -21.21 30.86
CA THR A 433 34.73 -20.65 31.14
C THR A 433 34.86 -19.45 32.07
N PHE A 434 34.02 -18.42 31.94
CA PHE A 434 33.75 -17.49 33.04
C PHE A 434 32.30 -16.96 32.99
N SER A 435 31.72 -16.72 34.16
CA SER A 435 30.32 -16.36 34.36
C SER A 435 30.14 -15.37 35.52
N GLY A 436 29.10 -14.53 35.46
CA GLY A 436 28.74 -13.51 36.45
C GLY A 436 28.99 -12.07 35.93
N GLY A 437 28.12 -11.07 36.09
CA GLY A 437 26.75 -11.04 36.63
C GLY A 437 26.58 -10.15 37.86
N SER A 438 25.95 -8.98 37.72
CA SER A 438 25.18 -8.26 38.77
C SER A 438 24.53 -6.97 38.26
N ASP A 439 23.34 -6.66 38.78
CA ASP A 439 22.53 -5.46 38.51
C ASP A 439 23.09 -4.15 39.07
N SER A 440 22.62 -3.03 38.52
CA SER A 440 22.10 -1.92 39.35
C SER A 440 21.04 -1.12 38.58
N THR A 441 19.98 -0.71 39.28
CA THR A 441 18.80 -0.02 38.72
C THR A 441 18.49 1.24 39.54
N LEU A 442 17.69 2.15 38.93
CA LEU A 442 16.77 3.17 39.48
C LEU A 442 16.95 4.57 38.82
N PRO A 443 15.91 5.44 38.80
CA PRO A 443 14.49 5.21 39.07
C PRO A 443 13.56 5.58 37.88
N VAL A 444 12.33 5.08 37.91
CA VAL A 444 11.24 5.51 37.01
C VAL A 444 10.58 6.77 37.59
N SER A 445 10.40 7.82 36.78
CA SER A 445 9.58 8.99 37.13
C SER A 445 8.19 8.88 36.50
N THR A 446 7.16 9.12 37.32
CA THR A 446 5.76 9.25 36.87
C THR A 446 5.51 10.59 36.20
N PRO A 447 4.78 10.66 35.07
CA PRO A 447 4.36 11.93 34.47
C PRO A 447 3.34 12.68 35.35
N PRO A 448 3.23 14.03 35.27
CA PRO A 448 2.34 14.82 36.13
C PRO A 448 0.84 14.73 35.76
N ASP A 449 -0.02 15.05 36.72
CA ASP A 449 -1.49 14.86 36.75
C ASP A 449 -2.36 15.62 35.71
N TRP A 450 -1.79 16.16 34.64
CA TRP A 450 -2.59 16.72 33.53
C TRP A 450 -3.00 15.68 32.48
N VAL A 451 -2.35 14.50 32.46
CA VAL A 451 -2.64 13.40 31.53
C VAL A 451 -4.06 12.84 31.72
N SER A 452 -4.57 12.85 32.96
CA SER A 452 -5.90 12.36 33.32
C SER A 452 -7.06 13.21 32.79
N ALA A 453 -6.80 14.47 32.39
CA ALA A 453 -7.83 15.40 31.92
C ALA A 453 -8.06 15.35 30.38
N TYR A 454 -7.10 14.83 29.61
CA TYR A 454 -7.19 14.81 28.13
C TYR A 454 -7.78 13.51 27.57
N LEU A 455 -7.84 12.44 28.36
CA LEU A 455 -8.33 11.11 27.96
C LEU A 455 -9.87 11.00 27.86
N ALA A 456 -10.61 12.10 28.00
CA ALA A 456 -12.07 12.14 27.98
C ALA A 456 -12.70 12.57 26.64
N GLN A 457 -11.92 12.99 25.62
CA GLN A 457 -12.47 13.61 24.40
C GLN A 457 -11.83 13.21 23.05
N ALA A 458 -10.92 12.23 23.01
CA ALA A 458 -10.35 11.74 21.74
C ALA A 458 -11.21 10.61 21.12
N GLY A 459 -11.89 10.92 20.02
CA GLY A 459 -12.70 9.98 19.25
C GLY A 459 -12.38 10.07 17.75
N ASP A 460 -11.24 9.54 17.33
CA ASP A 460 -10.68 9.69 15.97
C ASP A 460 -11.36 8.83 14.87
N LEU A 461 -12.69 8.73 14.96
CA LEU A 461 -13.60 8.28 13.91
C LEU A 461 -14.84 9.20 13.96
N VAL A 462 -14.71 10.39 13.39
CA VAL A 462 -15.78 11.39 13.34
C VAL A 462 -16.92 10.89 12.44
N ARG A 463 -17.93 10.30 13.08
CA ARG A 463 -19.25 10.07 12.48
C ARG A 463 -20.04 11.37 12.56
N VAL A 464 -20.29 12.00 11.41
CA VAL A 464 -21.27 13.09 11.32
C VAL A 464 -22.66 12.47 11.35
N GLY A 465 -23.35 12.61 12.49
CA GLY A 465 -24.74 12.22 12.66
C GLY A 465 -25.64 13.46 12.70
N GLY A 466 -26.62 13.52 11.79
CA GLY A 466 -27.76 14.44 11.87
C GLY A 466 -29.00 13.75 12.43
N MET A 467 -29.93 14.55 12.96
CA MET A 467 -31.18 14.11 13.61
C MET A 467 -32.09 13.25 12.72
#